data_AF-A0AAV4VZA7-F1
#
_entry.id   AF-A0AAV4VZA7-F1
#
_cell.length_a   1.000
_cell.length_b   1.000
_cell.length_c   1.000
_cell.angle_alpha   90.00
_cell.angle_beta   90.00
_cell.angle_gamma   90.00
#
_symmetry.space_group_name_H-M   'P 1'
#
loop_
_entity.id
_entity.type
_entity.pdbx_description
1 polymer ?
#
loop_
_entity_poly.entity_id
_entity_poly.type
_entity_poly.pdbx_seq_one_letter_code
_entity_poly.pdbx_strand_id
1 'polypeptide(L)'
;MNGKDTKWKLEICPRGWEEEDFIALFLCREEDVECPEDIHLNYKMEIVSQNKIVKCGCHIFNKKVSTWGFREFIKRKDVIINRRSEILPQDVLTIRCTM
;
A
#
# COMPACT_ATOMS: atom_id res chain seq x y z
N MET A 1 -2.71 -11.66 -26.17
CA MET A 1 -1.61 -11.64 -25.18
C MET A 1 -2.13 -12.35 -23.95
N ASN A 2 -1.63 -13.55 -23.66
CA ASN A 2 -1.98 -14.23 -22.41
C ASN A 2 -1.17 -13.56 -21.31
N GLY A 3 -1.76 -12.59 -20.60
CA GLY A 3 -1.12 -12.01 -19.41
C GLY A 3 -0.92 -13.13 -18.41
N LYS A 4 0.32 -13.41 -18.00
CA LYS A 4 0.58 -14.32 -16.89
C LYS A 4 -0.05 -13.71 -15.64
N ASP A 5 -0.83 -14.49 -14.91
CA ASP A 5 -1.41 -14.06 -13.65
C ASP A 5 -0.26 -13.74 -12.68
N THR A 6 -0.26 -12.52 -12.16
CA THR A 6 0.69 -12.07 -11.14
C THR A 6 -0.06 -11.87 -9.84
N LYS A 7 0.54 -12.30 -8.73
CA LYS A 7 -0.06 -12.16 -7.41
C LYS A 7 0.51 -10.95 -6.67
N TRP A 8 -0.39 -10.21 -6.05
CA TRP A 8 -0.06 -8.97 -5.36
C TRP A 8 -0.76 -8.94 -4.00
N LYS A 9 -0.07 -8.43 -3.00
CA LYS A 9 -0.60 -8.19 -1.66
C LYS A 9 -0.26 -6.79 -1.20
N LEU A 10 -1.06 -6.30 -0.25
CA LEU A 10 -0.76 -5.09 0.50
C LEU A 10 -0.15 -5.47 1.84
N GLU A 11 0.96 -4.84 2.18
CA GLU A 11 1.55 -4.92 3.51
C GLU A 11 1.36 -3.60 4.24
N ILE A 12 0.75 -3.70 5.42
CA ILE A 12 0.47 -2.55 6.29
C ILE A 12 1.39 -2.69 7.50
N CYS A 13 2.15 -1.64 7.82
CA CYS A 13 2.96 -1.57 9.04
C CYS A 13 2.34 -0.52 9.98
N PRO A 14 1.49 -0.90 10.94
CA PRO A 14 0.76 0.04 11.79
C PRO A 14 1.64 0.89 12.71
N ARG A 15 2.89 0.48 12.93
CA ARG A 15 3.89 1.17 13.76
C ARG A 15 5.04 1.75 12.94
N GLY A 16 4.81 1.96 11.64
CA GLY A 16 5.82 2.43 10.72
C GLY A 16 6.79 1.32 10.30
N TRP A 17 7.74 1.70 9.46
CA TRP A 17 8.85 0.85 9.03
C TRP A 17 10.16 1.38 9.63
N GLU A 18 10.48 2.64 9.32
CA GLU A 18 11.54 3.43 9.95
C GLU A 18 10.95 4.64 10.70
N GLU A 19 9.83 5.17 10.21
CA GLU A 19 9.13 6.32 10.77
C GLU A 19 7.99 5.87 11.70
N GLU A 20 8.26 5.71 13.00
CA GLU A 20 7.34 5.12 14.00
C GLU A 20 6.01 5.87 14.20
N ASP A 21 5.99 7.15 13.83
CA ASP A 21 4.81 8.02 13.90
C ASP A 21 3.82 7.81 12.76
N PHE A 22 4.19 7.01 11.76
CA PHE A 22 3.39 6.77 10.58
C PHE A 22 2.90 5.32 10.51
N ILE A 23 1.78 5.12 9.83
CA ILE A 23 1.44 3.83 9.26
C ILE A 23 2.12 3.78 7.89
N ALA A 24 2.92 2.75 7.64
CA ALA A 24 3.49 2.50 6.33
C ALA A 24 2.60 1.55 5.52
N LEU A 25 2.62 1.70 4.20
CA LEU A 25 1.83 0.90 3.28
C LEU A 25 2.65 0.54 2.05
N PHE A 26 2.75 -0.76 1.76
CA PHE A 26 3.52 -1.28 0.64
C PHE A 26 2.67 -2.17 -0.26
N LEU A 27 2.98 -2.13 -1.55
CA LEU A 27 2.53 -3.09 -2.53
C LEU A 27 3.65 -4.10 -2.73
N CYS A 28 3.31 -5.37 -2.55
CA CYS A 28 4.27 -6.46 -2.68
C CYS A 28 3.79 -7.40 -3.77
N ARG A 29 4.68 -7.66 -4.73
CA ARG A 29 4.52 -8.75 -5.69
C ARG A 29 4.92 -10.04 -4.99
N GLU A 30 4.03 -11.02 -4.96
CA GLU A 30 4.39 -12.34 -4.47
C GLU A 30 5.40 -12.98 -5.43
N GLU A 31 6.37 -13.69 -4.86
CA GLU A 31 7.42 -14.35 -5.64
C GLU A 31 6.83 -15.53 -6.42
N ASP A 32 6.36 -15.25 -7.62
CA ASP A 32 6.05 -16.29 -8.59
C ASP A 32 7.39 -16.72 -9.24
N VAL A 33 7.85 -17.92 -8.90
CA VAL A 33 9.14 -18.49 -9.36
C VAL A 33 9.34 -18.34 -10.88
N GLU A 34 8.24 -18.38 -11.64
CA GLU A 34 8.16 -18.32 -13.10
C GLU A 34 8.06 -16.93 -13.72
N CYS A 35 8.05 -15.85 -12.93
CA CYS A 35 7.86 -14.51 -13.46
C CYS A 35 9.10 -13.62 -13.25
N PRO A 36 10.14 -13.75 -14.10
CA PRO A 36 11.37 -12.95 -14.03
C PRO A 36 11.25 -11.56 -14.65
N GLU A 37 10.09 -11.20 -15.19
CA GLU A 37 9.92 -9.92 -15.91
C GLU A 37 9.81 -8.74 -14.95
N ASP A 38 10.49 -7.66 -15.32
CA ASP A 38 10.34 -6.33 -14.74
C ASP A 38 8.92 -5.83 -15.03
N ILE A 39 8.13 -5.59 -13.99
CA ILE A 39 6.76 -5.06 -14.12
C ILE A 39 6.79 -3.59 -13.77
N HIS A 40 6.59 -2.75 -14.78
CA HIS A 40 6.43 -1.31 -14.63
C HIS A 40 5.00 -1.04 -14.23
N LEU A 41 4.80 -0.52 -13.02
CA LEU A 41 3.48 -0.32 -12.47
C LEU A 41 3.29 1.09 -11.96
N ASN A 42 2.24 1.73 -12.45
CA ASN A 42 1.66 2.90 -11.81
C ASN A 42 0.54 2.42 -10.91
N TYR A 43 0.56 2.82 -9.64
CA TYR A 43 -0.46 2.40 -8.70
C TYR A 43 -0.91 3.56 -7.82
N LYS A 44 -2.11 3.40 -7.27
CA LYS A 44 -2.74 4.35 -6.36
C LYS A 44 -3.20 3.61 -5.12
N MET A 45 -2.86 4.16 -3.95
CA MET A 45 -3.33 3.69 -2.66
C MET A 45 -4.23 4.75 -2.02
N GLU A 46 -5.41 4.34 -1.58
CA GLU A 46 -6.45 5.20 -1.03
C GLU A 46 -6.94 4.63 0.32
N ILE A 47 -7.02 5.47 1.36
CA ILE A 47 -7.89 5.18 2.50
C ILE A 47 -9.31 5.57 2.09
N VAL A 48 -10.22 4.61 2.15
CA VAL A 48 -11.63 4.82 1.85
C VAL A 48 -12.30 5.40 3.10
N SER A 49 -12.27 6.73 3.18
CA SER A 49 -12.95 7.54 4.21
C SER A 49 -13.80 8.64 3.55
N GLN A 50 -14.46 9.46 4.38
CA GLN A 50 -15.17 10.66 3.89
C GLN A 50 -14.22 11.63 3.17
N ASN A 51 -13.04 11.91 3.75
CA ASN A 51 -12.00 12.72 3.11
C ASN A 51 -10.86 11.80 2.66
N LYS A 52 -11.03 11.26 1.44
CA LYS A 52 -10.10 10.36 0.77
C LYS A 52 -8.65 10.79 0.93
N ILE A 53 -7.82 9.88 1.43
CA ILE A 53 -6.37 10.08 1.55
C ILE A 53 -5.72 9.22 0.49
N VAL A 54 -5.07 9.85 -0.49
CA VAL A 54 -4.57 9.17 -1.69
C VAL A 54 -3.08 9.45 -1.87
N LYS A 55 -2.31 8.38 -2.17
CA LYS A 55 -0.94 8.51 -2.69
C LYS A 55 -0.79 7.68 -3.97
N CYS A 56 -0.06 8.25 -4.93
CA CYS A 56 0.26 7.60 -6.20
C CYS A 56 1.73 7.25 -6.23
N GLY A 57 2.05 6.09 -6.82
CA GLY A 57 3.41 5.59 -6.95
C GLY A 57 3.65 5.05 -8.36
N CYS A 58 4.91 5.06 -8.77
CA CYS A 58 5.39 4.40 -9.97
C CYS A 58 6.65 3.62 -9.58
N HIS A 59 6.71 2.33 -9.93
CA HIS A 59 7.87 1.50 -9.62
C HIS A 59 8.04 0.36 -10.63
N ILE A 60 9.26 -0.16 -10.72
CA ILE A 60 9.59 -1.36 -11.49
C ILE A 60 9.78 -2.51 -10.51
N PHE A 61 8.81 -3.42 -10.47
CA PHE A 61 8.84 -4.58 -9.59
C PHE A 61 9.56 -5.75 -10.26
N ASN A 62 10.57 -6.30 -9.58
CA ASN A 62 11.34 -7.42 -10.09
C ASN A 62 11.80 -8.35 -8.95
N LYS A 63 12.57 -9.39 -9.28
CA LYS A 63 13.04 -10.38 -8.29
C LYS A 63 13.93 -9.79 -7.19
N LYS A 64 14.55 -8.63 -7.41
CA LYS A 64 15.40 -7.95 -6.41
C LYS A 64 14.61 -6.95 -5.57
N VAL A 65 13.57 -6.35 -6.15
CA VAL A 65 12.73 -5.34 -5.52
C VAL A 65 11.27 -5.71 -5.79
N SER A 66 10.77 -6.65 -4.98
CA SER A 66 9.39 -7.14 -5.07
C SER A 66 8.40 -6.31 -4.24
N THR A 67 8.90 -5.39 -3.41
CA THR A 67 8.11 -4.58 -2.49
C THR A 67 8.45 -3.10 -2.65
N TRP A 68 7.42 -2.27 -2.82
CA TRP A 68 7.58 -0.81 -2.90
C TRP A 68 6.32 -0.09 -2.39
N GLY A 69 6.48 1.13 -1.87
CA GLY A 69 5.37 1.81 -1.21
C GLY A 69 5.75 3.09 -0.49
N PHE A 70 4.99 3.42 0.54
CA PHE A 70 5.07 4.67 1.28
C PHE A 70 5.38 4.37 2.75
N ARG A 71 6.61 4.70 3.17
CA ARG A 71 7.03 4.64 4.59
C ARG A 71 6.20 5.57 5.47
N GLU A 72 5.91 6.77 4.96
CA GLU A 72 5.10 7.78 5.62
C GLU A 72 3.72 7.89 4.93
N PHE A 73 2.91 6.83 4.92
CA PHE A 73 1.63 6.87 4.22
C PHE A 73 0.65 7.83 4.92
N ILE A 74 0.42 7.63 6.22
CA ILE A 74 -0.43 8.48 7.06
C ILE A 74 0.09 8.52 8.49
N LYS A 75 -0.04 9.67 9.18
CA LYS A 75 0.33 9.75 10.59
C LYS A 75 -0.59 8.87 11.43
N ARG A 76 0.00 8.03 12.27
CA ARG A 76 -0.71 7.11 13.18
C ARG A 76 -1.64 7.84 14.13
N LYS A 77 -1.24 9.03 14.63
CA LYS A 77 -2.10 9.88 15.47
C LYS A 77 -3.35 10.37 14.75
N ASP A 78 -3.29 10.57 13.43
CA ASP A 78 -4.46 11.01 12.68
C ASP A 78 -5.47 9.87 12.57
N VAL A 79 -4.99 8.64 12.38
CA VAL A 79 -5.83 7.44 12.31
C VAL A 79 -6.45 7.08 13.67
N ILE A 80 -5.67 7.15 14.75
CA ILE A 80 -6.11 6.63 16.05
C ILE A 80 -6.82 7.69 16.90
N ILE A 81 -6.43 8.97 16.78
CA ILE A 81 -6.87 10.05 17.68
C ILE A 81 -7.64 11.13 16.89
N ASN A 82 -6.98 11.81 15.96
CA ASN A 82 -7.52 13.09 15.43
C ASN A 82 -8.71 12.89 14.47
N ARG A 83 -8.67 11.86 13.63
CA ARG A 83 -9.65 11.59 12.57
C ARG A 83 -10.19 10.16 12.65
N ARG A 84 -10.22 9.58 13.86
CA ARG A 84 -10.58 8.18 14.08
C ARG A 84 -11.94 7.81 13.49
N SER A 85 -12.99 8.58 13.79
CA SER A 85 -14.35 8.29 13.30
C SER A 85 -14.47 8.37 11.78
N GLU A 86 -13.61 9.17 11.14
CA GLU A 86 -13.58 9.34 9.69
C GLU A 86 -12.81 8.20 9.00
N ILE A 87 -11.65 7.83 9.55
CA ILE A 87 -10.70 6.88 8.94
C ILE A 87 -10.98 5.43 9.34
N LEU A 88 -11.48 5.22 10.57
CA LEU A 88 -11.82 3.93 11.15
C LEU A 88 -13.32 3.87 11.51
N PRO A 89 -14.23 4.05 10.53
CA PRO A 89 -15.64 3.84 10.80
C PRO A 89 -15.85 2.40 11.30
N GLN A 90 -16.51 2.26 12.46
CA GLN A 90 -16.71 0.95 13.11
C GLN A 90 -15.40 0.21 13.41
N ASP A 91 -14.32 0.95 13.67
CA ASP A 91 -12.97 0.44 13.91
C ASP A 91 -12.36 -0.35 12.74
N VAL A 92 -12.85 -0.13 11.51
CA VAL A 92 -12.36 -0.76 10.29
C VAL A 92 -11.55 0.22 9.44
N LEU A 93 -10.28 -0.10 9.18
CA LEU A 93 -9.47 0.60 8.18
C LEU A 93 -9.68 -0.05 6.80
N THR A 94 -10.24 0.70 5.85
CA THR A 94 -10.38 0.21 4.47
C THR A 94 -9.35 0.87 3.56
N ILE A 95 -8.49 0.07 2.95
CA ILE A 95 -7.49 0.52 1.98
C ILE A 95 -7.86 -0.03 0.60
N ARG A 96 -7.85 0.83 -0.41
CA ARG A 96 -8.01 0.46 -1.82
C ARG A 96 -6.71 0.67 -2.55
N CYS A 97 -6.25 -0.37 -3.25
CA CYS A 97 -5.20 -0.26 -4.26
C CYS A 97 -5.84 -0.27 -5.66
N THR A 98 -5.32 0.52 -6.58
CA THR A 98 -5.66 0.49 -8.01
C THR A 98 -4.36 0.46 -8.79
N MET A 99 -4.25 -0.49 -9.71
CA MET A 99 -3.07 -0.83 -10.51
C MET A 99 -3.43 -0.79 -11.98
#